data_AF-A0A2D7ZPS1-F1
#
_entry.id   AF-A0A2D7ZPS1-F1
#
_cell.length_a   1.000
_cell.length_b   1.000
_cell.length_c   1.000
_cell.angle_alpha   90.00
_cell.angle_beta   90.00
_cell.angle_gamma   90.00
#
_symmetry.space_group_name_H-M   'P 1'
#
loop_
_entity.id
_entity.type
_entity.pdbx_description
1 polymer ?
#
loop_
_entity_poly.entity_id
_entity_poly.type
_entity_poly.pdbx_seq_one_letter_code
_entity_poly.pdbx_strand_id
1 'polypeptide(L)'
;MGDGRILAGVVSGGLFYPNDSVAATYGQFGFYQPLSNYWDWVVDNNFYRYVGAKAGDGNWHDAGHWVERLDPAYQVLSGGALVNGLPSIPAQGASGAGANFGEVCILGGGCLNMTGADNPVTDTPRFATTGPGTASRVPNNGAFGPGGAARFYDVTLSESGTTTLSGEAEIDALTLAGSARLDITGSAVLGLAIGTRAQGGWLNVDGLLQTPTFTGAAGLLTGAGTVRAYSFDSAMGIGPGSFGALGRLTLLTDARLAPAGALQIDLARSGADQLAVIADPDAAQPSVGGLILGGTLVLNPLAADRPRAGDRFRIVTAEGGLLGDFDAVADLPGVMRGQLAYSANAIDVALSAGLYADLAQMSDETQAPYARLLDAARGPADGPLAGLYDGFDYLEGQALATGLRSLAPLGLANAEVLG
;
A
#
# COMPACT_ATOMS: atom_id res chain seq x y z
N MET A 1 -3.16 3.15 -22.42
CA MET A 1 -3.81 4.43 -22.76
C MET A 1 -2.70 5.42 -23.10
N GLY A 2 -2.58 5.93 -24.33
CA GLY A 2 -1.36 6.71 -24.67
C GLY A 2 -1.21 7.22 -26.11
N ASP A 3 -2.23 7.19 -26.96
CA ASP A 3 -2.14 7.73 -28.34
C ASP A 3 -2.87 9.06 -28.55
N GLY A 4 -3.40 9.67 -27.47
CA GLY A 4 -4.11 10.95 -27.50
C GLY A 4 -5.46 10.92 -28.22
N ARG A 5 -5.97 9.74 -28.57
CA ARG A 5 -7.27 9.59 -29.21
C ARG A 5 -8.38 9.65 -28.16
N ILE A 6 -9.44 10.39 -28.49
CA ILE A 6 -10.64 10.51 -27.67
C ILE A 6 -11.85 9.94 -28.41
N LEU A 7 -12.75 9.31 -27.67
CA LEU A 7 -14.08 8.98 -28.17
C LEU A 7 -15.00 10.18 -27.91
N ALA A 8 -15.43 10.87 -28.97
CA ALA A 8 -16.30 12.04 -28.87
C ALA A 8 -17.79 11.73 -29.12
N GLY A 9 -18.08 10.57 -29.72
CA GLY A 9 -19.43 10.16 -30.08
C GLY A 9 -19.50 8.69 -30.47
N VAL A 10 -20.70 8.12 -30.41
CA VAL A 10 -20.99 6.75 -30.86
C VAL A 10 -21.76 6.83 -32.16
N VAL A 11 -21.40 5.99 -33.14
CA VAL A 11 -22.19 5.87 -34.38
C VAL A 11 -23.53 5.24 -34.02
N SER A 12 -24.61 6.00 -34.23
CA SER A 12 -25.96 5.63 -33.75
C SER A 12 -26.88 5.17 -34.87
N GLY A 13 -26.48 5.35 -36.12
CA GLY A 13 -27.22 4.86 -37.28
C GLY A 13 -26.77 5.51 -38.57
N GLY A 14 -27.47 5.14 -39.64
CA GLY A 14 -27.23 5.68 -40.96
C GLY A 14 -28.36 5.36 -41.93
N LEU A 15 -28.41 6.11 -43.03
CA LEU A 15 -29.30 5.83 -44.14
C LEU A 15 -28.56 4.95 -45.13
N PHE A 16 -28.97 3.68 -45.20
CA PHE A 16 -28.51 2.73 -46.20
C PHE A 16 -29.57 2.58 -47.28
N TYR A 17 -29.20 2.90 -48.52
CA TYR A 17 -30.05 2.67 -49.69
C TYR A 17 -29.68 1.33 -50.33
N PRO A 18 -30.58 0.34 -50.34
CA PRO A 18 -30.37 -0.89 -51.10
C PRO A 18 -30.21 -0.53 -52.58
N ASN A 19 -29.28 -1.22 -53.21
CA ASN A 19 -28.74 -1.17 -54.57
C ASN A 19 -29.74 -1.03 -55.76
N ASP A 20 -31.04 -0.95 -55.52
CA ASP A 20 -32.09 -0.77 -56.55
C ASP A 20 -32.70 0.64 -56.57
N SER A 21 -32.32 1.55 -55.66
CA SER A 21 -32.75 2.95 -55.73
C SER A 21 -31.81 3.76 -56.65
N VAL A 22 -32.22 3.93 -57.91
CA VAL A 22 -31.49 4.60 -59.00
C VAL A 22 -31.16 6.09 -58.76
N ALA A 23 -31.50 6.65 -57.59
CA ALA A 23 -31.38 8.08 -57.29
C ALA A 23 -30.30 8.44 -56.25
N ALA A 24 -29.60 7.48 -55.65
CA ALA A 24 -28.51 7.74 -54.70
C ALA A 24 -27.17 7.27 -55.30
N THR A 25 -26.49 8.14 -56.03
CA THR A 25 -25.25 7.82 -56.75
C THR A 25 -23.96 8.26 -56.04
N TYR A 26 -24.05 8.97 -54.90
CA TYR A 26 -22.88 9.40 -54.12
C TYR A 26 -23.16 9.42 -52.61
N GLY A 27 -22.48 8.55 -51.86
CA GLY A 27 -22.39 8.57 -50.39
C GLY A 27 -23.51 7.85 -49.63
N GLN A 28 -23.14 7.23 -48.51
CA GLN A 28 -24.05 6.79 -47.43
C GLN A 28 -23.92 7.78 -46.27
N PHE A 29 -24.99 8.03 -45.54
CA PHE A 29 -24.97 8.95 -44.40
C PHE A 29 -24.92 8.16 -43.09
N GLY A 30 -23.98 8.49 -42.22
CA GLY A 30 -23.96 8.04 -40.82
C GLY A 30 -24.14 9.23 -39.90
N PHE A 31 -24.83 9.04 -38.78
CA PHE A 31 -24.90 10.04 -37.71
C PHE A 31 -24.35 9.46 -36.42
N TYR A 32 -23.79 10.36 -35.59
CA TYR A 32 -23.26 10.03 -34.29
C TYR A 32 -24.03 10.77 -33.20
N GLN A 33 -24.17 10.14 -32.04
CA GLN A 33 -24.60 10.81 -30.83
C GLN A 33 -23.37 11.36 -30.10
N PRO A 34 -23.27 12.69 -29.90
CA PRO A 34 -22.18 13.27 -29.12
C PRO A 34 -22.24 12.79 -27.67
N LEU A 35 -21.14 12.23 -27.15
CA LEU A 35 -21.08 11.77 -25.75
C LEU A 35 -21.24 12.94 -24.77
N SER A 36 -20.85 14.15 -25.17
CA SER A 36 -21.04 15.38 -24.39
C SER A 36 -22.50 15.69 -24.09
N ASN A 37 -23.46 15.16 -24.85
CA ASN A 37 -24.87 15.38 -24.56
C ASN A 37 -25.40 14.47 -23.45
N TYR A 38 -24.73 13.35 -23.19
CA TYR A 38 -25.15 12.29 -22.26
C TYR A 38 -24.12 12.04 -21.15
N TRP A 39 -23.23 13.02 -20.90
CA TRP A 39 -22.12 12.87 -19.98
C TRP A 39 -22.59 12.53 -18.56
N ASP A 40 -23.75 13.06 -18.17
CA ASP A 40 -24.40 12.79 -16.88
C ASP A 40 -24.77 11.32 -16.73
N TRP A 41 -25.38 10.73 -17.76
CA TRP A 41 -25.77 9.34 -17.81
C TRP A 41 -24.55 8.43 -17.81
N VAL A 42 -23.50 8.79 -18.56
CA VAL A 42 -22.24 8.04 -18.57
C VAL A 42 -21.62 8.00 -17.17
N VAL A 43 -21.59 9.13 -16.46
CA VAL A 43 -21.09 9.19 -15.08
C VAL A 43 -21.99 8.39 -14.14
N ASP A 44 -23.32 8.56 -14.20
CA ASP A 44 -24.28 7.85 -13.34
C ASP A 44 -24.28 6.33 -13.55
N ASN A 45 -23.96 5.86 -14.75
CA ASN A 45 -23.97 4.43 -15.12
C ASN A 45 -22.57 3.82 -15.25
N ASN A 46 -21.51 4.54 -14.88
CA ASN A 46 -20.18 3.95 -14.86
C ASN A 46 -20.13 2.81 -13.82
N PHE A 47 -19.82 1.60 -14.29
CA PHE A 47 -19.68 0.42 -13.44
C PHE A 47 -18.35 0.44 -12.69
N TYR A 48 -17.32 1.10 -13.22
CA TYR A 48 -16.02 1.24 -12.58
C TYR A 48 -15.94 2.60 -11.86
N ARG A 49 -15.76 2.58 -10.54
CA ARG A 49 -15.82 3.76 -9.67
C ARG A 49 -14.47 4.03 -9.05
N TYR A 50 -13.96 5.24 -9.27
CA TYR A 50 -12.80 5.74 -8.56
C TYR A 50 -13.25 6.38 -7.26
N VAL A 51 -12.73 5.91 -6.13
CA VAL A 51 -13.16 6.34 -4.79
C VAL A 51 -11.93 6.66 -3.94
N GLY A 52 -12.07 7.66 -3.08
CA GLY A 52 -11.09 7.95 -2.05
C GLY A 52 -11.71 8.04 -0.67
N ALA A 53 -10.89 7.84 0.36
CA ALA A 53 -11.26 8.15 1.74
C ALA A 53 -11.15 9.66 1.99
N LYS A 54 -12.04 10.19 2.82
CA LYS A 54 -11.91 11.53 3.39
C LYS A 54 -10.80 11.52 4.45
N ALA A 55 -10.23 12.70 4.72
CA ALA A 55 -9.28 12.87 5.81
C ALA A 55 -9.92 12.57 7.17
N GLY A 56 -9.12 12.04 8.10
CA GLY A 56 -9.55 11.59 9.41
C GLY A 56 -9.73 10.08 9.50
N ASP A 57 -9.89 9.59 10.73
CA ASP A 57 -10.14 8.17 10.97
C ASP A 57 -11.58 7.82 10.60
N GLY A 58 -11.79 6.65 10.00
CA GLY A 58 -13.10 6.21 9.55
C GLY A 58 -13.22 4.70 9.39
N ASN A 59 -14.44 4.19 9.52
CA ASN A 59 -14.74 2.78 9.27
C ASN A 59 -14.95 2.56 7.77
N TRP A 60 -14.35 1.51 7.21
CA TRP A 60 -14.53 1.13 5.80
C TRP A 60 -16.01 0.99 5.43
N HIS A 61 -16.83 0.45 6.33
CA HIS A 61 -18.26 0.21 6.09
C HIS A 61 -19.15 1.45 6.32
N ASP A 62 -18.58 2.61 6.65
CA ASP A 62 -19.31 3.87 6.72
C ASP A 62 -19.28 4.59 5.36
N ALA A 63 -20.44 4.74 4.71
CA ALA A 63 -20.56 5.51 3.47
C ALA A 63 -20.12 6.98 3.64
N GLY A 64 -20.23 7.52 4.86
CA GLY A 64 -19.78 8.87 5.19
C GLY A 64 -18.27 9.08 5.04
N HIS A 65 -17.47 8.01 5.07
CA HIS A 65 -16.01 8.05 4.94
C HIS A 65 -15.53 8.25 3.49
N TRP A 66 -16.39 7.98 2.51
CA TRP A 66 -15.97 7.86 1.11
C TRP A 66 -16.41 9.04 0.25
N VAL A 67 -15.59 9.36 -0.75
CA VAL A 67 -15.85 10.40 -1.75
C VAL A 67 -15.51 9.87 -3.14
N GLU A 68 -16.38 10.13 -4.12
CA GLU A 68 -16.09 9.75 -5.50
C GLU A 68 -14.98 10.65 -6.06
N ARG A 69 -14.09 10.05 -6.85
CA ARG A 69 -12.99 10.71 -7.54
C ARG A 69 -13.28 10.76 -9.03
N LEU A 70 -12.59 11.67 -9.71
CA LEU A 70 -12.71 11.80 -11.14
C LEU A 70 -12.08 10.60 -11.86
N ASP A 71 -12.85 10.01 -12.77
CA ASP A 71 -12.35 8.97 -13.66
C ASP A 71 -11.28 9.58 -14.57
N PRO A 72 -10.04 9.04 -14.60
CA PRO A 72 -8.96 9.56 -15.43
C PRO A 72 -9.26 9.47 -16.94
N ALA A 73 -10.22 8.64 -17.36
CA ALA A 73 -10.65 8.52 -18.75
C ALA A 73 -11.57 9.68 -19.19
N TYR A 74 -12.18 10.43 -18.26
CA TYR A 74 -13.04 11.55 -18.61
C TYR A 74 -12.21 12.77 -19.02
N GLN A 75 -12.47 13.30 -20.22
CA GLN A 75 -11.72 14.40 -20.77
C GLN A 75 -12.68 15.48 -21.28
N VAL A 76 -12.33 16.74 -21.05
CA VAL A 76 -13.05 17.91 -21.57
C VAL A 76 -12.08 18.85 -22.28
N LEU A 77 -12.57 19.59 -23.28
CA LEU A 77 -11.79 20.68 -23.86
C LEU A 77 -11.85 21.90 -22.93
N SER A 78 -10.68 22.38 -22.52
CA SER A 78 -10.50 23.64 -21.77
C SER A 78 -9.33 24.41 -22.36
N GLY A 79 -9.56 25.65 -22.80
CA GLY A 79 -8.50 26.48 -23.41
C GLY A 79 -7.85 25.89 -24.65
N GLY A 80 -8.56 25.04 -25.41
CA GLY A 80 -8.04 24.34 -26.59
C GLY A 80 -7.22 23.09 -26.30
N ALA A 81 -7.05 22.72 -25.01
CA ALA A 81 -6.39 21.50 -24.58
C ALA A 81 -7.39 20.51 -23.97
N LEU A 82 -7.09 19.22 -24.06
CA LEU A 82 -7.81 18.19 -23.32
C LEU A 82 -7.30 18.15 -21.89
N VAL A 83 -8.23 18.22 -20.94
CA VAL A 83 -7.94 18.12 -19.51
C VAL A 83 -8.89 17.10 -18.87
N ASN A 84 -8.42 16.39 -17.85
CA ASN A 84 -9.26 15.49 -17.09
C ASN A 84 -10.34 16.30 -16.35
N GLY A 85 -11.60 16.03 -16.64
CA GLY A 85 -12.69 16.83 -16.08
C GLY A 85 -14.08 16.36 -16.52
N LEU A 86 -15.09 17.03 -15.98
CA LEU A 86 -16.48 16.91 -16.42
C LEU A 86 -16.97 18.25 -16.97
N PRO A 87 -17.95 18.25 -17.91
CA PRO A 87 -18.54 19.48 -18.39
C PRO A 87 -19.15 20.33 -17.28
N SER A 88 -18.99 21.65 -17.36
CA SER A 88 -19.59 22.62 -16.43
C SER A 88 -21.04 22.99 -16.79
N ILE A 89 -21.53 22.50 -17.94
CA ILE A 89 -22.91 22.69 -18.40
C ILE A 89 -23.71 21.40 -18.20
N PRO A 90 -25.01 21.50 -17.86
CA PRO A 90 -25.88 20.34 -17.75
C PRO A 90 -25.86 19.53 -19.04
N ALA A 91 -25.88 18.21 -18.90
CA ALA A 91 -26.09 17.32 -20.03
C ALA A 91 -27.46 17.63 -20.64
N GLN A 92 -27.49 17.74 -21.96
CA GLN A 92 -28.68 18.14 -22.70
C GLN A 92 -29.50 16.93 -23.18
N GLY A 93 -29.00 15.71 -22.95
CA GLY A 93 -29.62 14.46 -23.39
C GLY A 93 -29.91 14.44 -24.88
N ALA A 94 -31.02 13.81 -25.25
CA ALA A 94 -31.52 13.82 -26.62
C ALA A 94 -31.89 15.21 -27.14
N SER A 95 -32.00 16.21 -26.25
CA SER A 95 -32.32 17.60 -26.57
C SER A 95 -31.09 18.47 -26.83
N GLY A 96 -29.88 17.91 -26.74
CA GLY A 96 -28.63 18.61 -27.03
C GLY A 96 -28.48 19.02 -28.48
N ALA A 97 -29.04 20.18 -28.81
CA ALA A 97 -28.84 20.84 -30.09
C ALA A 97 -27.42 21.43 -30.15
N GLY A 98 -26.52 20.75 -30.87
CA GLY A 98 -25.44 21.48 -31.53
C GLY A 98 -26.02 22.41 -32.60
N ALA A 99 -25.22 23.34 -33.12
CA ALA A 99 -25.64 24.06 -34.32
C ALA A 99 -25.83 23.04 -35.46
N ASN A 100 -27.08 22.77 -35.83
CA ASN A 100 -27.36 21.97 -37.02
C ASN A 100 -26.76 22.70 -38.23
N PHE A 101 -26.05 21.98 -39.09
CA PHE A 101 -25.44 22.55 -40.29
C PHE A 101 -25.63 21.62 -41.49
N GLY A 102 -25.62 22.21 -42.68
CA GLY A 102 -25.75 21.49 -43.93
C GLY A 102 -27.19 21.32 -44.41
N GLU A 103 -27.31 20.73 -45.60
CA GLU A 103 -28.58 20.50 -46.29
C GLU A 103 -28.64 19.05 -46.74
N VAL A 104 -29.79 18.40 -46.56
CA VAL A 104 -30.07 17.08 -47.11
C VAL A 104 -30.92 17.28 -48.36
N CYS A 105 -30.32 17.04 -49.53
CA CYS A 105 -30.99 17.20 -50.82
C CYS A 105 -31.46 15.84 -51.36
N ILE A 106 -32.73 15.76 -51.72
CA ILE A 106 -33.29 14.61 -52.42
C ILE A 106 -33.50 15.00 -53.88
N LEU A 107 -33.00 14.17 -54.81
CA LEU A 107 -33.14 14.43 -56.25
C LEU A 107 -34.63 14.53 -56.61
N GLY A 108 -35.07 15.70 -57.09
CA GLY A 108 -36.47 15.99 -57.43
C GLY A 108 -37.38 16.36 -56.25
N GLY A 109 -36.88 16.32 -55.01
CA GLY A 109 -37.66 16.58 -53.78
C GLY A 109 -37.30 17.87 -53.03
N GLY A 110 -36.32 18.64 -53.53
CA GLY A 110 -35.78 19.82 -52.84
C GLY A 110 -34.74 19.48 -51.77
N CYS A 111 -34.18 20.52 -51.14
CA CYS A 111 -33.20 20.40 -50.06
C CYS A 111 -33.83 20.81 -48.72
N LEU A 112 -33.64 19.99 -47.69
CA LEU A 112 -34.00 20.35 -46.33
C LEU A 112 -32.78 20.95 -45.63
N ASN A 113 -32.87 22.22 -45.24
CA ASN A 113 -31.83 22.86 -44.45
C ASN A 113 -31.91 22.37 -43.00
N MET A 114 -30.84 21.74 -42.53
CA MET A 114 -30.79 21.15 -41.20
C MET A 114 -30.81 22.22 -40.09
N THR A 115 -30.47 23.48 -40.39
CA THR A 115 -30.58 24.59 -39.43
C THR A 115 -32.02 24.82 -38.95
N GLY A 116 -33.02 24.37 -39.70
CA GLY A 116 -34.44 24.51 -39.37
C GLY A 116 -35.15 23.21 -38.99
N ALA A 117 -34.42 22.11 -38.81
CA ALA A 117 -35.02 20.83 -38.40
C ALA A 117 -35.36 20.86 -36.90
N ASP A 118 -36.60 20.53 -36.55
CA ASP A 118 -37.03 20.37 -35.16
C ASP A 118 -36.40 19.10 -34.55
N ASN A 119 -35.71 19.27 -33.43
CA ASN A 119 -35.22 18.13 -32.65
C ASN A 119 -36.39 17.44 -31.93
N PRO A 120 -36.43 16.09 -31.84
CA PRO A 120 -37.43 15.40 -31.03
C PRO A 120 -37.32 15.76 -29.53
N VAL A 121 -38.50 15.73 -28.89
CA VAL A 121 -38.86 15.95 -27.47
C VAL A 121 -37.89 15.31 -26.47
N THR A 122 -37.79 15.70 -25.20
CA THR A 122 -37.50 16.97 -24.48
C THR A 122 -36.92 16.45 -23.16
N ASP A 123 -35.68 15.98 -23.20
CA ASP A 123 -34.99 15.53 -22.00
C ASP A 123 -34.76 16.76 -21.11
N THR A 124 -34.93 16.62 -19.80
CA THR A 124 -34.72 17.77 -18.89
C THR A 124 -33.22 17.89 -18.63
N PRO A 125 -32.56 19.01 -18.99
CA PRO A 125 -31.14 19.13 -18.78
C PRO A 125 -30.77 18.94 -17.31
N ARG A 126 -29.79 18.07 -17.04
CA ARG A 126 -29.39 17.73 -15.67
C ARG A 126 -27.89 17.52 -15.54
N PHE A 127 -27.39 17.62 -14.32
CA PHE A 127 -26.07 17.12 -13.96
C PHE A 127 -26.18 15.66 -13.51
N ALA A 128 -25.06 14.93 -13.52
CA ALA A 128 -24.97 13.62 -12.89
C ALA A 128 -25.35 13.72 -11.40
N THR A 129 -25.98 12.67 -10.89
CA THR A 129 -26.30 12.53 -9.45
C THR A 129 -25.14 11.93 -8.64
N THR A 130 -24.14 11.43 -9.34
CA THR A 130 -22.88 10.89 -8.83
C THR A 130 -21.70 11.59 -9.51
N GLY A 131 -20.48 11.35 -9.05
CA GLY A 131 -19.28 11.91 -9.64
C GLY A 131 -18.33 12.60 -8.64
N PRO A 132 -17.23 13.17 -9.14
CA PRO A 132 -16.14 13.68 -8.32
C PRO A 132 -16.61 14.63 -7.21
N GLY A 133 -16.13 14.40 -5.99
CA GLY A 133 -16.44 15.25 -4.82
C GLY A 133 -17.79 14.97 -4.16
N THR A 134 -18.64 14.13 -4.76
CA THR A 134 -19.88 13.68 -4.12
C THR A 134 -19.61 12.56 -3.12
N ALA A 135 -20.47 12.42 -2.11
CA ALA A 135 -20.38 11.30 -1.17
C ALA A 135 -20.49 9.97 -1.95
N SER A 136 -19.51 9.10 -1.75
CA SER A 136 -19.51 7.78 -2.40
C SER A 136 -20.29 6.76 -1.59
N ARG A 137 -20.60 5.63 -2.22
CA ARG A 137 -20.96 4.40 -1.51
C ARG A 137 -19.71 3.78 -0.89
N VAL A 138 -19.94 2.89 0.08
CA VAL A 138 -18.92 1.98 0.61
C VAL A 138 -18.30 1.19 -0.56
N PRO A 139 -16.99 1.26 -0.79
CA PRO A 139 -16.30 0.42 -1.76
C PRO A 139 -16.45 -1.04 -1.36
N ASN A 140 -17.27 -1.75 -2.12
CA ASN A 140 -17.42 -3.18 -2.04
C ASN A 140 -17.99 -3.64 -3.38
N ASN A 141 -17.21 -4.44 -4.11
CA ASN A 141 -17.60 -5.02 -5.37
C ASN A 141 -18.91 -5.80 -5.14
N GLY A 142 -19.89 -5.49 -5.97
CA GLY A 142 -21.23 -6.05 -5.80
C GLY A 142 -21.58 -6.98 -6.95
N ALA A 143 -22.32 -8.04 -6.64
CA ALA A 143 -23.27 -8.61 -7.58
C ALA A 143 -24.53 -7.71 -7.58
N PHE A 144 -24.73 -6.94 -8.66
CA PHE A 144 -25.96 -6.22 -9.02
C PHE A 144 -26.61 -5.33 -7.92
N GLY A 145 -26.44 -4.00 -8.00
CA GLY A 145 -27.19 -3.03 -7.19
C GLY A 145 -28.66 -2.84 -7.65
N PRO A 146 -29.47 -2.00 -6.97
CA PRO A 146 -30.81 -1.65 -7.43
C PRO A 146 -30.74 -0.99 -8.82
N GLY A 147 -31.33 -1.64 -9.82
CA GLY A 147 -31.16 -1.31 -11.25
C GLY A 147 -30.30 -2.31 -12.03
N GLY A 148 -29.74 -3.34 -11.40
CA GLY A 148 -29.06 -4.45 -12.08
C GLY A 148 -27.64 -4.12 -12.58
N ALA A 149 -26.91 -3.23 -11.91
CA ALA A 149 -25.53 -2.88 -12.27
C ALA A 149 -24.53 -3.39 -11.23
N ALA A 150 -23.60 -4.27 -11.62
CA ALA A 150 -22.43 -4.61 -10.79
C ALA A 150 -21.48 -3.40 -10.73
N ARG A 151 -20.91 -3.09 -9.56
CA ARG A 151 -19.95 -1.99 -9.42
C ARG A 151 -18.61 -2.53 -8.98
N PHE A 152 -17.56 -1.95 -9.56
CA PHE A 152 -16.16 -2.28 -9.35
C PHE A 152 -15.43 -1.04 -8.86
N TYR A 153 -14.54 -1.19 -7.87
CA TYR A 153 -13.96 -0.03 -7.19
C TYR A 153 -12.44 0.03 -7.33
N ASP A 154 -11.96 1.18 -7.79
CA ASP A 154 -10.56 1.60 -7.68
C ASP A 154 -10.44 2.55 -6.48
N VAL A 155 -9.89 2.04 -5.38
CA VAL A 155 -9.79 2.76 -4.13
C VAL A 155 -8.41 3.39 -4.02
N THR A 156 -8.38 4.70 -3.75
CA THR A 156 -7.16 5.41 -3.39
C THR A 156 -7.26 5.98 -1.99
N LEU A 157 -6.36 5.57 -1.11
CA LEU A 157 -6.19 6.11 0.23
C LEU A 157 -4.94 6.99 0.22
N SER A 158 -5.13 8.32 0.23
CA SER A 158 -4.03 9.30 0.18
C SER A 158 -4.09 10.35 1.30
N GLU A 159 -5.29 10.60 1.83
CA GLU A 159 -5.53 11.58 2.88
C GLU A 159 -5.07 11.06 4.25
N SER A 160 -4.62 11.95 5.13
CA SER A 160 -4.21 11.58 6.49
C SER A 160 -5.38 11.00 7.29
N GLY A 161 -5.16 9.88 7.95
CA GLY A 161 -6.17 9.20 8.76
C GLY A 161 -6.13 7.69 8.58
N THR A 162 -6.80 6.98 9.48
CA THR A 162 -6.89 5.52 9.48
C THR A 162 -8.24 5.07 8.95
N THR A 163 -8.23 4.33 7.84
CA THR A 163 -9.40 3.57 7.40
C THR A 163 -9.34 2.18 8.02
N THR A 164 -10.30 1.84 8.88
CA THR A 164 -10.36 0.53 9.55
C THR A 164 -11.38 -0.38 8.87
N LEU A 165 -10.93 -1.55 8.43
CA LEU A 165 -11.77 -2.63 7.91
C LEU A 165 -11.93 -3.73 8.98
N SER A 166 -13.18 -3.98 9.38
CA SER A 166 -13.53 -4.94 10.43
C SER A 166 -14.36 -6.14 9.95
N GLY A 167 -14.56 -6.26 8.63
CA GLY A 167 -15.32 -7.32 7.99
C GLY A 167 -14.77 -7.63 6.60
N GLU A 168 -15.64 -8.12 5.72
CA GLU A 168 -15.26 -8.48 4.36
C GLU A 168 -15.56 -7.35 3.38
N ALA A 169 -14.61 -7.07 2.48
CA ALA A 169 -14.81 -6.21 1.33
C ALA A 169 -14.03 -6.76 0.14
N GLU A 170 -14.60 -6.63 -1.05
CA GLU A 170 -13.90 -6.89 -2.31
C GLU A 170 -13.80 -5.58 -3.10
N ILE A 171 -12.68 -5.31 -3.75
CA ILE A 171 -12.49 -4.17 -4.66
C ILE A 171 -11.69 -4.61 -5.88
N ASP A 172 -11.53 -3.76 -6.89
CA ASP A 172 -10.67 -4.09 -8.03
C ASP A 172 -9.22 -3.74 -7.72
N ALA A 173 -8.97 -2.51 -7.30
CA ALA A 173 -7.63 -2.01 -7.08
C ALA A 173 -7.53 -1.16 -5.81
N LEU A 174 -6.37 -1.24 -5.16
CA LEU A 174 -6.02 -0.38 -4.04
C LEU A 174 -4.74 0.40 -4.39
N THR A 175 -4.79 1.71 -4.24
CA THR A 175 -3.62 2.58 -4.17
C THR A 175 -3.52 3.18 -2.77
N LEU A 176 -2.43 2.90 -2.05
CA LEU A 176 -2.11 3.54 -0.78
C LEU A 176 -0.98 4.56 -1.00
N ALA A 177 -1.18 5.80 -0.56
CA ALA A 177 -0.25 6.90 -0.78
C ALA A 177 -0.29 7.91 0.38
N GLY A 178 0.60 8.90 0.31
CA GLY A 178 0.63 9.99 1.28
C GLY A 178 0.86 9.49 2.72
N SER A 179 0.04 9.96 3.65
CA SER A 179 0.07 9.59 5.07
C SER A 179 -1.14 8.74 5.49
N ALA A 180 -1.88 8.22 4.52
CA ALA A 180 -3.04 7.38 4.79
C ALA A 180 -2.64 6.07 5.49
N ARG A 181 -3.50 5.60 6.38
CA ARG A 181 -3.38 4.27 6.99
C ARG A 181 -4.59 3.43 6.61
N LEU A 182 -4.34 2.17 6.23
CA LEU A 182 -5.36 1.13 6.11
C LEU A 182 -5.08 0.08 7.19
N ASP A 183 -6.09 -0.22 7.99
CA ASP A 183 -6.04 -1.22 9.05
C ASP A 183 -7.02 -2.36 8.75
N ILE A 184 -6.51 -3.51 8.31
CA ILE A 184 -7.28 -4.74 8.09
C ILE A 184 -7.19 -5.55 9.38
N THR A 185 -8.21 -5.45 10.22
CA THR A 185 -8.24 -6.10 11.54
C THR A 185 -8.24 -7.64 11.44
N GLY A 186 -7.95 -8.33 12.55
CA GLY A 186 -7.72 -9.78 12.58
C GLY A 186 -8.82 -10.68 11.98
N SER A 187 -10.09 -10.25 11.98
CA SER A 187 -11.19 -11.00 11.38
C SER A 187 -11.61 -10.50 9.99
N ALA A 188 -10.95 -9.47 9.48
CA ALA A 188 -11.30 -8.83 8.23
C ALA A 188 -10.63 -9.48 7.01
N VAL A 189 -11.31 -9.36 5.87
CA VAL A 189 -10.79 -9.81 4.57
C VAL A 189 -10.95 -8.69 3.57
N LEU A 190 -9.85 -8.28 2.95
CA LEU A 190 -9.87 -7.42 1.76
C LEU A 190 -9.45 -8.23 0.54
N GLY A 191 -10.39 -8.49 -0.36
CA GLY A 191 -10.16 -9.10 -1.66
C GLY A 191 -9.94 -8.06 -2.75
N LEU A 192 -9.00 -8.30 -3.66
CA LEU A 192 -8.75 -7.47 -4.82
C LEU A 192 -8.82 -8.29 -6.11
N ALA A 193 -9.37 -7.73 -7.18
CA ALA A 193 -9.42 -8.36 -8.50
C ALA A 193 -8.23 -8.01 -9.41
N ILE A 194 -7.52 -6.90 -9.16
CA ILE A 194 -6.41 -6.40 -9.97
C ILE A 194 -5.11 -6.34 -9.18
N GLY A 195 -5.08 -5.57 -8.09
CA GLY A 195 -3.83 -5.42 -7.35
C GLY A 195 -3.76 -4.28 -6.34
N THR A 196 -2.73 -4.37 -5.51
CA THR A 196 -2.37 -3.38 -4.49
C THR A 196 -1.11 -2.64 -4.91
N ARG A 197 -1.16 -1.32 -4.89
CA ARG A 197 0.00 -0.42 -5.09
C ARG A 197 0.19 0.45 -3.86
N ALA A 198 1.28 0.26 -3.15
CA ALA A 198 1.67 1.14 -2.04
C ALA A 198 2.79 2.08 -2.51
N GLN A 199 2.47 3.36 -2.60
CA GLN A 199 3.40 4.44 -2.97
C GLN A 199 3.79 5.30 -1.74
N GLY A 200 3.28 4.93 -0.56
CA GLY A 200 3.41 5.61 0.71
C GLY A 200 2.41 5.04 1.71
N GLY A 201 2.15 5.77 2.79
CA GLY A 201 1.18 5.38 3.81
C GLY A 201 1.60 4.16 4.64
N TRP A 202 0.63 3.65 5.41
CA TRP A 202 0.80 2.49 6.29
C TRP A 202 -0.33 1.49 6.09
N LEU A 203 0.00 0.29 5.62
CA LEU A 203 -0.89 -0.85 5.53
C LEU A 203 -0.63 -1.79 6.72
N ASN A 204 -1.61 -1.94 7.61
CA ASN A 204 -1.61 -2.96 8.65
C ASN A 204 -2.52 -4.12 8.23
N VAL A 205 -1.99 -5.35 8.26
CA VAL A 205 -2.70 -6.58 7.90
C VAL A 205 -2.64 -7.56 9.06
N ASP A 206 -3.64 -7.49 9.93
CA ASP A 206 -3.86 -8.50 10.98
C ASP A 206 -4.80 -9.61 10.49
N GLY A 207 -5.70 -9.28 9.54
CA GLY A 207 -6.59 -10.24 8.88
C GLY A 207 -5.99 -10.82 7.60
N LEU A 208 -6.77 -10.83 6.52
CA LEU A 208 -6.36 -11.31 5.19
C LEU A 208 -6.42 -10.19 4.14
N LEU A 209 -5.30 -9.94 3.47
CA LEU A 209 -5.26 -9.22 2.20
C LEU A 209 -5.07 -10.24 1.07
N GLN A 210 -6.07 -10.41 0.21
CA GLN A 210 -5.96 -11.25 -0.98
C GLN A 210 -5.88 -10.36 -2.23
N THR A 211 -4.75 -10.38 -2.92
CA THR A 211 -4.47 -9.47 -4.04
C THR A 211 -3.69 -10.15 -5.17
N PRO A 212 -4.07 -10.08 -6.45
CA PRO A 212 -3.32 -10.74 -7.52
C PRO A 212 -1.88 -10.26 -7.58
N THR A 213 -1.68 -8.95 -7.51
CA THR A 213 -0.35 -8.32 -7.48
C THR A 213 -0.22 -7.44 -6.25
N PHE A 214 0.96 -7.46 -5.62
CA PHE A 214 1.35 -6.50 -4.61
C PHE A 214 2.64 -5.80 -5.05
N THR A 215 2.59 -4.48 -5.18
CA THR A 215 3.76 -3.65 -5.49
C THR A 215 3.90 -2.54 -4.47
N GLY A 216 4.95 -2.61 -3.66
CA GLY A 216 5.31 -1.58 -2.69
C GLY A 216 6.50 -0.76 -3.16
N ALA A 217 6.32 0.51 -3.47
CA ALA A 217 7.41 1.43 -3.81
C ALA A 217 7.92 2.20 -2.57
N ALA A 218 7.03 2.48 -1.61
CA ALA A 218 7.33 3.15 -0.35
C ALA A 218 6.18 2.94 0.65
N GLY A 219 6.41 3.30 1.92
CA GLY A 219 5.43 3.15 3.01
C GLY A 219 5.78 2.00 3.96
N LEU A 220 4.80 1.63 4.79
CA LEU A 220 4.93 0.57 5.79
C LEU A 220 3.91 -0.55 5.57
N LEU A 221 4.35 -1.80 5.68
CA LEU A 221 3.51 -2.99 5.77
C LEU A 221 3.74 -3.64 7.13
N THR A 222 2.70 -3.74 7.95
CA THR A 222 2.75 -4.38 9.26
C THR A 222 1.61 -5.37 9.46
N GLY A 223 1.55 -5.98 10.63
CA GLY A 223 0.44 -6.80 11.10
C GLY A 223 0.85 -8.26 11.30
N ALA A 224 -0.03 -9.01 11.98
CA ALA A 224 0.17 -10.42 12.30
C ALA A 224 -0.66 -11.38 11.42
N GLY A 225 -1.16 -10.89 10.29
CA GLY A 225 -2.07 -11.59 9.39
C GLY A 225 -1.40 -12.19 8.17
N THR A 226 -2.17 -12.29 7.09
CA THR A 226 -1.76 -12.90 5.82
C THR A 226 -1.93 -11.94 4.66
N VAL A 227 -0.89 -11.82 3.83
CA VAL A 227 -0.97 -11.28 2.47
C VAL A 227 -0.86 -12.46 1.50
N ARG A 228 -1.93 -12.72 0.76
CA ARG A 228 -2.00 -13.76 -0.27
C ARG A 228 -1.93 -13.11 -1.66
N ALA A 229 -0.95 -13.47 -2.47
CA ALA A 229 -0.76 -12.87 -3.78
C ALA A 229 -0.19 -13.83 -4.84
N TYR A 230 -0.36 -13.50 -6.12
CA TYR A 230 0.35 -14.22 -7.20
C TYR A 230 1.78 -13.71 -7.36
N SER A 231 1.99 -12.42 -7.12
CA SER A 231 3.32 -11.83 -7.04
C SER A 231 3.42 -10.75 -5.97
N PHE A 232 4.55 -10.73 -5.28
CA PHE A 232 4.86 -9.74 -4.25
C PHE A 232 6.25 -9.15 -4.50
N ASP A 233 6.32 -7.85 -4.79
CA ASP A 233 7.57 -7.07 -4.86
C ASP A 233 7.42 -5.82 -3.99
N SER A 234 8.33 -5.63 -3.04
CA SER A 234 8.23 -4.54 -2.08
C SER A 234 9.57 -3.90 -1.75
N ALA A 235 9.64 -2.59 -1.93
CA ALA A 235 10.63 -1.66 -1.41
C ALA A 235 10.12 -0.91 -0.14
N MET A 236 9.06 -1.40 0.50
CA MET A 236 8.51 -0.80 1.72
C MET A 236 9.35 -1.18 2.96
N GLY A 237 9.11 -0.48 4.06
CA GLY A 237 9.41 -1.03 5.38
C GLY A 237 8.39 -2.10 5.74
N ILE A 238 8.85 -3.30 6.08
CA ILE A 238 8.00 -4.42 6.51
C ILE A 238 8.31 -4.68 7.97
N GLY A 239 7.30 -4.68 8.84
CA GLY A 239 7.44 -5.00 10.26
C GLY A 239 6.37 -6.02 10.66
N PRO A 240 6.67 -7.32 10.74
CA PRO A 240 5.72 -8.31 11.23
C PRO A 240 5.19 -7.93 12.62
N GLY A 241 3.90 -8.18 12.88
CA GLY A 241 3.26 -7.70 14.11
C GLY A 241 2.98 -6.19 14.10
N SER A 242 2.84 -5.61 15.29
CA SER A 242 2.71 -4.16 15.45
C SER A 242 4.02 -3.62 16.00
N PHE A 243 4.41 -2.38 15.69
CA PHE A 243 5.61 -1.79 16.27
C PHE A 243 5.59 -1.87 17.81
N GLY A 244 6.58 -2.56 18.37
CA GLY A 244 6.71 -2.79 19.81
C GLY A 244 6.00 -4.05 20.33
N ALA A 245 5.48 -4.90 19.44
CA ALA A 245 4.77 -6.12 19.80
C ALA A 245 5.11 -7.26 18.84
N LEU A 246 5.58 -8.37 19.42
CA LEU A 246 5.94 -9.55 18.65
C LEU A 246 4.77 -10.06 17.79
N GLY A 247 5.04 -10.40 16.54
CA GLY A 247 4.05 -10.97 15.64
C GLY A 247 4.65 -11.71 14.46
N ARG A 248 3.76 -12.38 13.71
CA ARG A 248 4.12 -13.09 12.49
C ARG A 248 3.30 -12.59 11.32
N LEU A 249 3.96 -12.04 10.31
CA LEU A 249 3.33 -11.67 9.05
C LEU A 249 3.57 -12.81 8.05
N THR A 250 2.50 -13.29 7.43
CA THR A 250 2.57 -14.37 6.45
C THR A 250 2.38 -13.85 5.05
N LEU A 251 3.31 -14.16 4.15
CA LEU A 251 3.19 -13.97 2.71
C LEU A 251 2.90 -15.34 2.07
N LEU A 252 1.67 -15.53 1.60
CA LEU A 252 1.26 -16.75 0.90
C LEU A 252 1.45 -16.53 -0.61
N THR A 253 2.71 -16.59 -1.06
CA THR A 253 3.18 -16.21 -2.40
C THR A 253 4.69 -16.46 -2.54
N ASP A 254 5.25 -16.29 -3.75
CA ASP A 254 6.68 -16.04 -3.92
C ASP A 254 6.93 -14.53 -3.77
N ALA A 255 7.95 -14.16 -3.00
CA ALA A 255 8.17 -12.77 -2.58
C ALA A 255 9.57 -12.25 -2.92
N ARG A 256 9.64 -10.96 -3.24
CA ARG A 256 10.88 -10.20 -3.39
C ARG A 256 10.89 -9.00 -2.46
N LEU A 257 11.94 -8.91 -1.64
CA LEU A 257 12.29 -7.69 -0.90
C LEU A 257 13.30 -6.91 -1.73
N ALA A 258 12.93 -5.71 -2.15
CA ALA A 258 13.76 -4.88 -3.01
C ALA A 258 14.85 -4.15 -2.22
N PRO A 259 15.98 -3.79 -2.86
CA PRO A 259 17.12 -3.12 -2.21
C PRO A 259 16.81 -1.80 -1.46
N ALA A 260 15.74 -1.10 -1.84
CA ALA A 260 15.33 0.14 -1.18
C ALA A 260 14.45 -0.08 0.06
N GLY A 261 14.00 -1.32 0.30
CA GLY A 261 13.14 -1.67 1.43
C GLY A 261 13.90 -2.01 2.70
N ALA A 262 13.14 -2.28 3.76
CA ALA A 262 13.68 -2.76 5.02
C ALA A 262 12.76 -3.81 5.65
N LEU A 263 13.34 -4.82 6.30
CA LEU A 263 12.63 -5.72 7.20
C LEU A 263 12.99 -5.33 8.63
N GLN A 264 12.01 -4.92 9.42
CA GLN A 264 12.18 -4.63 10.84
C GLN A 264 11.65 -5.79 11.68
N ILE A 265 12.46 -6.26 12.62
CA ILE A 265 12.17 -7.40 13.49
C ILE A 265 12.31 -6.95 14.93
N ASP A 266 11.21 -6.94 15.66
CA ASP A 266 11.21 -6.78 17.10
C ASP A 266 11.77 -8.05 17.77
N LEU A 267 12.65 -7.86 18.75
CA LEU A 267 13.31 -8.93 19.50
C LEU A 267 13.04 -8.79 20.99
N ALA A 268 12.67 -9.88 21.64
CA ALA A 268 12.52 -9.98 23.08
C ALA A 268 13.05 -11.32 23.59
N ARG A 269 13.29 -11.47 24.90
CA ARG A 269 13.65 -12.78 25.46
C ARG A 269 12.57 -13.82 25.22
N SER A 270 11.30 -13.39 25.18
CA SER A 270 10.16 -14.27 24.87
C SER A 270 10.09 -14.73 23.42
N GLY A 271 10.80 -14.10 22.48
CA GLY A 271 10.76 -14.43 21.07
C GLY A 271 11.07 -13.25 20.14
N ALA A 272 10.84 -13.43 18.85
CA ALA A 272 11.06 -12.41 17.84
C ALA A 272 9.88 -12.34 16.87
N ASP A 273 9.80 -11.22 16.16
CA ASP A 273 9.00 -11.13 14.95
C ASP A 273 9.42 -12.16 13.91
N GLN A 274 8.45 -12.61 13.12
CA GLN A 274 8.68 -13.55 12.03
C GLN A 274 8.03 -13.09 10.74
N LEU A 275 8.82 -12.98 9.67
CA LEU A 275 8.29 -12.97 8.30
C LEU A 275 8.25 -14.41 7.78
N ALA A 276 7.07 -14.90 7.42
CA ALA A 276 6.91 -16.24 6.87
C ALA A 276 6.43 -16.19 5.43
N VAL A 277 7.19 -16.79 4.51
CA VAL A 277 6.84 -16.95 3.10
C VAL A 277 6.48 -18.42 2.86
N ILE A 278 5.24 -18.65 2.43
CA ILE A 278 4.60 -19.98 2.39
C ILE A 278 4.10 -20.24 0.97
N ALA A 279 4.18 -21.50 0.54
CA ALA A 279 3.65 -21.94 -0.74
C ALA A 279 2.13 -21.78 -0.82
N ASP A 280 1.63 -21.48 -2.00
CA ASP A 280 0.20 -21.43 -2.30
C ASP A 280 -0.12 -22.35 -3.48
N PRO A 281 -0.12 -23.68 -3.28
CA PRO A 281 -0.32 -24.63 -4.37
C PRO A 281 -1.72 -24.53 -5.00
N ASP A 282 -2.69 -23.99 -4.26
CA ASP A 282 -4.10 -23.89 -4.65
C ASP A 282 -4.45 -22.51 -5.27
N ALA A 283 -3.49 -21.61 -5.42
CA ALA A 283 -3.71 -20.33 -6.10
C ALA A 283 -3.93 -20.50 -7.61
N ALA A 284 -4.57 -19.51 -8.24
CA ALA A 284 -4.68 -19.46 -9.70
C ALA A 284 -3.31 -19.40 -10.38
N GLN A 285 -2.31 -18.85 -9.69
CA GLN A 285 -0.88 -18.91 -10.05
C GLN A 285 -0.14 -19.50 -8.86
N PRO A 286 0.10 -20.83 -8.85
CA PRO A 286 0.72 -21.49 -7.71
C PRO A 286 2.12 -20.94 -7.41
N SER A 287 2.41 -20.74 -6.13
CA SER A 287 3.75 -20.36 -5.64
C SER A 287 4.38 -21.51 -4.86
N VAL A 288 5.72 -21.49 -4.78
CA VAL A 288 6.47 -22.45 -3.94
C VAL A 288 6.85 -21.85 -2.59
N GLY A 289 6.60 -20.56 -2.37
CA GLY A 289 6.95 -19.85 -1.14
C GLY A 289 8.42 -19.42 -1.11
N GLY A 290 9.00 -19.09 -2.25
CA GLY A 290 10.39 -18.63 -2.37
C GLY A 290 10.54 -17.16 -1.99
N LEU A 291 11.69 -16.80 -1.40
CA LEU A 291 11.99 -15.43 -0.99
C LEU A 291 13.31 -14.94 -1.57
N ILE A 292 13.24 -13.87 -2.37
CA ILE A 292 14.40 -13.12 -2.85
C ILE A 292 14.67 -11.97 -1.88
N LEU A 293 15.88 -11.94 -1.34
CA LEU A 293 16.32 -10.96 -0.34
C LEU A 293 17.06 -9.78 -0.97
N GLY A 294 16.90 -8.64 -0.31
CA GLY A 294 17.55 -7.38 -0.57
C GLY A 294 17.17 -6.40 0.54
N GLY A 295 17.71 -5.19 0.51
CA GLY A 295 17.38 -4.12 1.44
C GLY A 295 18.03 -4.30 2.81
N THR A 296 17.55 -3.54 3.79
CA THR A 296 18.15 -3.49 5.13
C THR A 296 17.36 -4.31 6.14
N LEU A 297 18.03 -5.19 6.89
CA LEU A 297 17.47 -5.79 8.09
C LEU A 297 17.67 -4.86 9.28
N VAL A 298 16.60 -4.54 10.00
CA VAL A 298 16.61 -3.76 11.24
C VAL A 298 16.18 -4.66 12.39
N LEU A 299 17.03 -4.81 13.39
CA LEU A 299 16.72 -5.55 14.61
C LEU A 299 16.35 -4.56 15.72
N ASN A 300 15.19 -4.73 16.35
CA ASN A 300 14.65 -3.81 17.34
C ASN A 300 14.41 -4.50 18.70
N PRO A 301 15.39 -4.46 19.62
CA PRO A 301 15.25 -4.99 20.97
C PRO A 301 14.14 -4.28 21.77
N LEU A 302 13.10 -5.00 22.18
CA LEU A 302 12.00 -4.45 22.98
C LEU A 302 12.48 -4.08 24.38
N ALA A 303 12.33 -2.80 24.75
CA ALA A 303 12.89 -2.27 26.00
C ALA A 303 12.40 -2.98 27.27
N ALA A 304 11.14 -3.45 27.28
CA ALA A 304 10.56 -4.14 28.43
C ALA A 304 11.07 -5.58 28.62
N ASP A 305 11.61 -6.20 27.57
CA ASP A 305 12.02 -7.60 27.59
C ASP A 305 13.24 -7.85 26.69
N ARG A 306 14.27 -7.01 26.83
CA ARG A 306 15.43 -7.03 25.92
C ARG A 306 16.12 -8.40 25.92
N PRO A 307 16.44 -8.95 24.74
CA PRO A 307 17.15 -10.20 24.62
C PRO A 307 18.60 -10.06 25.12
N ARG A 308 19.24 -11.18 25.43
CA ARG A 308 20.59 -11.27 25.97
C ARG A 308 21.57 -11.79 24.93
N ALA A 309 22.86 -11.53 25.16
CA ALA A 309 23.92 -12.22 24.43
C ALA A 309 23.79 -13.75 24.62
N GLY A 310 23.82 -14.49 23.53
CA GLY A 310 23.57 -15.94 23.49
C GLY A 310 22.17 -16.31 23.01
N ASP A 311 21.20 -15.39 23.06
CA ASP A 311 19.85 -15.64 22.55
C ASP A 311 19.86 -15.86 21.03
N ARG A 312 18.93 -16.69 20.57
CA ARG A 312 18.78 -17.04 19.15
C ARG A 312 17.32 -16.99 18.74
N PHE A 313 17.05 -16.39 17.60
CA PHE A 313 15.69 -16.22 17.10
C PHE A 313 15.60 -16.59 15.63
N ARG A 314 14.50 -17.25 15.26
CA ARG A 314 14.13 -17.42 13.85
C ARG A 314 13.29 -16.25 13.40
N ILE A 315 13.79 -15.50 12.42
CA ILE A 315 13.19 -14.22 12.01
C ILE A 315 12.58 -14.27 10.62
N VAL A 316 13.03 -15.20 9.77
CA VAL A 316 12.49 -15.41 8.43
C VAL A 316 12.38 -16.91 8.16
N THR A 317 11.29 -17.31 7.51
CA THR A 317 11.13 -18.64 6.89
C THR A 317 10.60 -18.50 5.48
N ALA A 318 11.09 -19.32 4.54
CA ALA A 318 10.61 -19.38 3.16
C ALA A 318 10.57 -20.84 2.69
N GLU A 319 9.36 -21.39 2.49
CA GLU A 319 9.18 -22.82 2.14
C GLU A 319 9.87 -23.21 0.83
N GLY A 320 9.84 -22.31 -0.16
CA GLY A 320 10.46 -22.48 -1.48
C GLY A 320 11.95 -22.16 -1.50
N GLY A 321 12.51 -21.73 -0.38
CA GLY A 321 13.92 -21.41 -0.19
C GLY A 321 14.24 -19.92 -0.29
N LEU A 322 15.48 -19.59 0.08
CA LEU A 322 16.03 -18.23 0.07
C LEU A 322 16.94 -18.01 -1.14
N LEU A 323 16.89 -16.81 -1.73
CA LEU A 323 17.83 -16.37 -2.76
C LEU A 323 18.39 -14.99 -2.41
N GLY A 324 19.73 -14.90 -2.34
CA GLY A 324 20.43 -13.68 -1.94
C GLY A 324 20.51 -13.52 -0.42
N ASP A 325 21.06 -12.39 0.01
CA ASP A 325 21.20 -11.97 1.41
C ASP A 325 20.57 -10.57 1.58
N PHE A 326 20.38 -10.11 2.82
CA PHE A 326 20.13 -8.68 3.05
C PHE A 326 21.34 -7.84 2.61
N ASP A 327 21.09 -6.68 1.99
CA ASP A 327 22.15 -5.76 1.53
C ASP A 327 22.88 -5.11 2.71
N ALA A 328 22.18 -4.91 3.83
CA ALA A 328 22.73 -4.38 5.07
C ALA A 328 21.98 -4.91 6.31
N VAL A 329 22.64 -4.87 7.46
CA VAL A 329 22.03 -5.10 8.77
C VAL A 329 22.32 -3.88 9.64
N ALA A 330 21.29 -3.29 10.23
CA ALA A 330 21.46 -2.15 11.14
C ALA A 330 22.16 -2.58 12.44
N ASP A 331 23.03 -1.72 12.96
CA ASP A 331 23.72 -1.94 14.21
C ASP A 331 22.72 -1.97 15.39
N LEU A 332 22.95 -2.91 16.31
CA LEU A 332 22.25 -2.96 17.58
C LEU A 332 22.90 -1.98 18.58
N PRO A 333 22.12 -1.41 19.53
CA PRO A 333 22.68 -0.49 20.51
C PRO A 333 23.74 -1.12 21.40
N GLY A 334 24.72 -0.32 21.80
CA GLY A 334 25.73 -0.69 22.78
C GLY A 334 26.70 -1.74 22.26
N VAL A 335 27.00 -2.74 23.10
CA VAL A 335 27.89 -3.84 22.74
C VAL A 335 27.18 -4.94 21.96
N MET A 336 25.85 -4.88 21.83
CA MET A 336 25.09 -5.96 21.21
C MET A 336 25.34 -6.04 19.71
N ARG A 337 25.43 -7.27 19.20
CA ARG A 337 25.65 -7.57 17.78
C ARG A 337 24.74 -8.71 17.36
N GLY A 338 24.11 -8.57 16.20
CA GLY A 338 23.32 -9.62 15.57
C GLY A 338 24.13 -10.35 14.50
N GLN A 339 24.32 -11.65 14.65
CA GLN A 339 24.94 -12.48 13.64
C GLN A 339 23.86 -13.31 12.93
N LEU A 340 23.76 -13.15 11.61
CA LEU A 340 22.81 -13.91 10.81
C LEU A 340 23.38 -15.27 10.40
N ALA A 341 22.54 -16.30 10.47
CA ALA A 341 22.79 -17.63 9.94
C ALA A 341 21.71 -17.97 8.92
N TYR A 342 22.14 -18.18 7.68
CA TYR A 342 21.26 -18.54 6.56
C TYR A 342 21.26 -20.05 6.38
N SER A 343 20.07 -20.64 6.40
CA SER A 343 19.83 -22.01 5.95
C SER A 343 19.17 -22.00 4.56
N ALA A 344 18.83 -23.17 4.04
CA ALA A 344 18.12 -23.25 2.76
C ALA A 344 16.76 -22.52 2.77
N ASN A 345 16.08 -22.48 3.93
CA ASN A 345 14.69 -22.05 4.04
C ASN A 345 14.41 -21.13 5.25
N ALA A 346 15.44 -20.68 5.96
CA ALA A 346 15.27 -19.83 7.13
C ALA A 346 16.47 -18.91 7.37
N ILE A 347 16.22 -17.81 8.06
CA ILE A 347 17.24 -16.92 8.62
C ILE A 347 17.06 -16.92 10.12
N ASP A 348 18.12 -17.29 10.82
CA ASP A 348 18.22 -17.18 12.27
C ASP A 348 19.17 -16.04 12.63
N VAL A 349 18.86 -15.29 13.69
CA VAL A 349 19.78 -14.33 14.29
C VAL A 349 20.27 -14.87 15.63
N ALA A 350 21.59 -14.88 15.82
CA ALA A 350 22.22 -15.14 17.10
C ALA A 350 22.76 -13.82 17.66
N LEU A 351 22.40 -13.50 18.90
CA LEU A 351 22.90 -12.31 19.56
C LEU A 351 24.21 -12.60 20.27
N SER A 352 25.13 -11.66 20.18
CA SER A 352 26.39 -11.67 20.90
C SER A 352 26.65 -10.28 21.49
N ALA A 353 27.52 -10.23 22.50
CA ALA A 353 28.04 -8.98 23.03
C ALA A 353 29.50 -8.84 22.62
N GLY A 354 29.85 -7.68 22.07
CA GLY A 354 31.22 -7.20 21.98
C GLY A 354 31.75 -6.77 23.35
N LEU A 355 32.86 -6.05 23.33
CA LEU A 355 33.54 -5.60 24.55
C LEU A 355 33.12 -4.16 24.89
N TYR A 356 32.85 -3.91 26.18
CA TYR A 356 32.63 -2.54 26.64
C TYR A 356 33.90 -1.70 26.49
N ALA A 357 35.08 -2.33 26.59
CA ALA A 357 36.35 -1.67 26.39
C ALA A 357 36.52 -1.03 24.99
N ASP A 358 35.80 -1.54 23.98
CA ASP A 358 35.84 -0.99 22.62
C ASP A 358 34.94 0.26 22.47
N LEU A 359 33.95 0.44 23.35
CA LEU A 359 33.01 1.56 23.32
C LEU A 359 33.36 2.68 24.29
N ALA A 360 33.95 2.34 25.43
CA ALA A 360 34.33 3.33 26.43
C ALA A 360 35.42 4.24 25.84
N GLN A 361 35.20 5.57 25.84
CA GLN A 361 36.27 6.50 25.51
C GLN A 361 37.41 6.30 26.53
N MET A 362 38.49 5.66 26.09
CA MET A 362 39.58 5.20 26.93
C MET A 362 40.43 6.34 27.54
N SER A 363 39.96 7.58 27.50
CA SER A 363 40.62 8.76 28.07
C SER A 363 40.26 9.02 29.53
N ASP A 364 39.31 8.30 30.13
CA ASP A 364 38.95 8.42 31.55
C ASP A 364 39.44 7.20 32.35
N GLU A 365 40.45 7.43 33.20
CA GLU A 365 41.09 6.42 34.06
C GLU A 365 40.10 5.71 34.99
N THR A 366 38.95 6.30 35.25
CA THR A 366 37.93 5.73 36.14
C THR A 366 37.00 4.73 35.46
N GLN A 367 36.94 4.66 34.13
CA GLN A 367 35.95 3.83 33.40
C GLN A 367 36.58 2.57 32.80
N ALA A 368 37.77 2.69 32.21
CA ALA A 368 38.43 1.62 31.47
C ALA A 368 38.71 0.34 32.30
N PRO A 369 39.09 0.42 33.60
CA PRO A 369 39.25 -0.77 34.43
C PRO A 369 37.94 -1.56 34.62
N TYR A 370 36.81 -0.87 34.84
CA TYR A 370 35.51 -1.53 35.03
C TYR A 370 35.00 -2.16 33.73
N ALA A 371 35.18 -1.48 32.59
CA ALA A 371 34.84 -2.06 31.29
C ALA A 371 35.57 -3.39 31.07
N ARG A 372 36.91 -3.42 31.24
CA ARG A 372 37.71 -4.65 31.11
C ARG A 372 37.34 -5.72 32.14
N LEU A 373 36.99 -5.32 33.37
CA LEU A 373 36.54 -6.26 34.39
C LEU A 373 35.22 -6.92 34.00
N LEU A 374 34.23 -6.14 33.54
CA LEU A 374 32.96 -6.66 33.07
C LEU A 374 33.14 -7.56 31.84
N ASP A 375 34.04 -7.19 30.93
CA ASP A 375 34.37 -8.01 29.77
C ASP A 375 34.97 -9.36 30.18
N ALA A 376 35.93 -9.37 31.12
CA ALA A 376 36.58 -10.58 31.61
C ALA A 376 35.69 -11.45 32.52
N ALA A 377 34.72 -10.83 33.20
CA ALA A 377 33.82 -11.50 34.14
C ALA A 377 32.56 -12.08 33.46
N ARG A 378 32.36 -11.85 32.15
CA ARG A 378 31.14 -12.30 31.47
C ARG A 378 31.03 -13.83 31.51
N GLY A 379 29.98 -14.29 32.16
CA GLY A 379 29.59 -15.69 32.25
C GLY A 379 28.42 -16.04 31.33
N PRO A 380 27.80 -17.21 31.55
CA PRO A 380 26.59 -17.63 30.83
C PRO A 380 25.42 -16.65 30.98
N ALA A 381 24.50 -16.65 30.02
CA ALA A 381 23.34 -15.74 29.94
C ALA A 381 22.33 -15.89 31.09
N ASP A 382 22.36 -17.01 31.81
CA ASP A 382 21.56 -17.34 32.98
C ASP A 382 22.39 -17.32 34.29
N GLY A 383 23.64 -16.85 34.22
CA GLY A 383 24.56 -16.78 35.34
C GLY A 383 24.22 -15.69 36.37
N PRO A 384 24.93 -15.68 37.51
CA PRO A 384 24.65 -14.76 38.63
C PRO A 384 24.85 -13.28 38.26
N LEU A 385 25.61 -12.97 37.21
CA LEU A 385 25.84 -11.61 36.72
C LEU A 385 24.89 -11.20 35.58
N ALA A 386 23.97 -12.06 35.13
CA ALA A 386 23.13 -11.76 33.97
C ALA A 386 22.32 -10.47 34.12
N GLY A 387 21.75 -10.21 35.29
CA GLY A 387 21.00 -8.98 35.56
C GLY A 387 21.86 -7.71 35.55
N LEU A 388 23.18 -7.83 35.75
CA LEU A 388 24.11 -6.71 35.58
C LEU A 388 24.25 -6.37 34.09
N TYR A 389 24.48 -7.37 33.24
CA TYR A 389 24.63 -7.17 31.80
C TYR A 389 23.33 -6.67 31.13
N ASP A 390 22.15 -7.07 31.62
CA ASP A 390 20.85 -6.53 31.18
C ASP A 390 20.80 -4.99 31.25
N GLY A 391 21.45 -4.41 32.27
CA GLY A 391 21.50 -2.97 32.48
C GLY A 391 22.51 -2.23 31.60
N PHE A 392 23.53 -2.92 31.08
CA PHE A 392 24.69 -2.31 30.42
C PHE A 392 24.78 -2.62 28.92
N ASP A 393 24.35 -3.79 28.45
CA ASP A 393 24.64 -4.29 27.10
C ASP A 393 24.15 -3.37 25.97
N TYR A 394 23.09 -2.62 26.23
CA TYR A 394 22.45 -1.70 25.30
C TYR A 394 22.77 -0.22 25.57
N LEU A 395 23.64 0.08 26.55
CA LEU A 395 24.03 1.46 26.83
C LEU A 395 25.11 1.93 25.87
N GLU A 396 25.04 3.21 25.51
CA GLU A 396 26.02 3.89 24.67
C GLU A 396 26.46 5.23 25.27
N GLY A 397 27.60 5.73 24.79
CA GLY A 397 28.09 7.08 25.08
C GLY A 397 28.08 7.43 26.58
N GLN A 398 27.41 8.54 26.92
CA GLN A 398 27.35 9.05 28.29
C GLN A 398 26.56 8.14 29.25
N ALA A 399 25.57 7.40 28.76
CA ALA A 399 24.79 6.48 29.58
C ALA A 399 25.66 5.30 30.03
N LEU A 400 26.42 4.72 29.10
CA LEU A 400 27.39 3.66 29.41
C LEU A 400 28.47 4.17 30.36
N ALA A 401 29.05 5.34 30.07
CA ALA A 401 30.08 5.96 30.90
C ALA A 401 29.61 6.20 32.35
N THR A 402 28.37 6.68 32.52
CA THR A 402 27.77 6.91 33.84
C THR A 402 27.45 5.61 34.55
N GLY A 403 26.94 4.61 33.82
CA GLY A 403 26.75 3.26 34.32
C GLY A 403 28.04 2.69 34.90
N LEU A 404 29.14 2.73 34.12
CA LEU A 404 30.44 2.19 34.53
C LEU A 404 31.00 2.92 35.77
N ARG A 405 30.87 4.25 35.82
CA ARG A 405 31.26 5.04 37.01
C ARG A 405 30.45 4.68 38.25
N SER A 406 29.19 4.29 38.11
CA SER A 406 28.35 3.93 39.26
C SER A 406 28.78 2.60 39.93
N LEU A 407 29.56 1.77 39.23
CA LEU A 407 30.18 0.58 39.79
C LEU A 407 31.42 0.91 40.66
N ALA A 408 31.94 2.14 40.57
CA ALA A 408 33.11 2.53 41.34
C ALA A 408 32.75 2.64 42.83
N PRO A 409 33.59 2.10 43.74
CA PRO A 409 33.41 2.31 45.17
C PRO A 409 33.61 3.80 45.48
N LEU A 410 32.52 4.53 45.73
CA LEU A 410 32.55 5.97 46.06
C LEU A 410 33.39 6.28 47.32
N GLY A 411 33.73 5.27 48.14
CA GLY A 411 34.60 5.40 49.30
C GLY A 411 36.11 5.53 49.00
N LEU A 412 36.56 5.19 47.78
CA LEU A 412 37.99 5.28 47.39
C LEU A 412 38.35 6.61 46.71
N ALA A 413 37.40 7.26 46.04
CA ALA A 413 37.62 8.58 45.42
C ALA A 413 37.79 9.71 46.47
N ASN A 414 37.33 9.50 47.70
CA ASN A 414 37.48 10.45 48.81
C ASN A 414 38.75 10.22 49.64
N ALA A 415 39.58 9.21 49.31
CA ALA A 415 40.83 8.94 50.02
C ALA A 415 41.97 9.92 49.65
N GLU A 416 41.83 10.68 48.55
CA GLU A 416 42.74 11.79 48.23
C GLU A 416 42.50 13.05 49.07
N VAL A 417 41.48 13.08 49.95
CA VAL A 417 41.21 14.20 50.87
C VAL A 417 41.71 13.92 52.30
N LEU A 418 42.47 12.84 52.52
CA LEU A 418 43.09 12.50 53.81
C LEU A 418 44.62 12.30 53.72
N GLY A 419 45.28 12.94 52.74
CA GLY A 419 46.73 13.08 52.68
C GLY A 419 47.20 14.42 53.22
#